data_AF-A0AAW2MNI5-F1
#
_entry.id   AF-A0AAW2MNI5-F1
#
_cell.length_a   1.000
_cell.length_b   1.000
_cell.length_c   1.000
_cell.angle_alpha   90.00
_cell.angle_beta   90.00
_cell.angle_gamma   90.00
#
_symmetry.space_group_name_H-M   'P 1'
#
loop_
_entity.id
_entity.type
_entity.pdbx_description
1 polymer ?
#
loop_
_entity_poly.entity_id
_entity_poly.type
_entity_poly.pdbx_seq_one_letter_code
_entity_poly.pdbx_strand_id
1 'polypeptide(L)' 'MGVDYYKILQVDRSAKDDDLKKAYRKLAMKWHPDKNPNNKKEAEAKFKQISEAYDVLSDPQRGRFMISSARKV' A
#
# COMPACT_ATOMS: atom_id res chain seq x y z
N MET A 1 16.02 -6.12 -1.67
CA MET A 1 15.15 -5.51 -2.70
C MET A 1 14.03 -4.79 -1.96
N GLY A 2 14.04 -3.45 -1.98
CA GLY A 2 13.08 -2.63 -1.24
C GLY A 2 11.66 -2.84 -1.77
N VAL A 3 10.68 -2.89 -0.87
CA VAL A 3 9.28 -3.07 -1.22
C VAL A 3 8.75 -1.75 -1.80
N ASP A 4 8.50 -1.70 -3.10
CA ASP A 4 7.91 -0.52 -3.75
C ASP A 4 6.39 -0.45 -3.45
N TYR A 5 6.02 0.26 -2.39
CA TYR A 5 4.62 0.48 -2.01
C TYR A 5 3.78 1.12 -3.13
N TYR A 6 4.38 2.00 -3.94
CA TYR A 6 3.76 2.59 -5.12
C TYR A 6 3.36 1.53 -6.16
N LYS A 7 4.20 0.52 -6.40
CA LYS A 7 3.88 -0.60 -7.30
C LYS A 7 2.77 -1.49 -6.73
N ILE A 8 2.72 -1.68 -5.41
CA ILE A 8 1.68 -2.48 -4.75
C ILE A 8 0.30 -1.83 -4.93
N LEU A 9 0.24 -0.51 -4.72
CA LEU A 9 -0.98 0.28 -4.94
C LEU A 9 -1.25 0.54 -6.43
N GLN A 10 -0.37 0.11 -7.35
CA GLN A 10 -0.45 0.42 -8.78
C GLN A 10 -0.61 1.92 -9.06
N VAL A 11 0.08 2.74 -8.28
CA VAL A 11 0.10 4.19 -8.43
C VAL A 11 1.49 4.65 -8.84
N ASP A 12 1.52 5.84 -9.43
CA ASP A 12 2.79 6.47 -9.78
C ASP A 12 3.53 6.98 -8.53
N ARG A 13 4.85 7.17 -8.63
CA ARG A 13 5.63 7.72 -7.49
C ARG A 13 5.27 9.17 -7.17
N SER A 14 4.66 9.85 -8.15
CA SER A 14 4.12 11.20 -8.02
C SER A 14 2.65 11.22 -7.58
N ALA A 15 2.07 10.07 -7.21
CA ALA A 15 0.68 9.98 -6.80
C ALA A 15 0.40 10.78 -5.52
N LYS A 16 -0.72 11.50 -5.51
CA LYS A 16 -1.22 12.24 -4.35
C LYS A 16 -2.06 11.34 -3.45
N ASP A 17 -2.37 11.82 -2.26
CA ASP A 17 -3.27 11.15 -1.30
C ASP A 17 -4.61 10.74 -1.92
N ASP A 18 -5.12 11.54 -2.85
CA ASP A 18 -6.36 11.27 -3.57
C ASP A 18 -6.24 10.04 -4.49
N ASP A 19 -5.10 9.90 -5.18
CA ASP A 19 -4.79 8.73 -6.02
C ASP A 19 -4.57 7.48 -5.16
N LEU A 20 -3.89 7.61 -4.02
CA LEU A 20 -3.69 6.53 -3.06
C LEU A 20 -5.03 5.99 -2.55
N LYS A 21 -5.97 6.87 -2.18
CA LYS A 21 -7.34 6.50 -1.78
C LYS A 21 -8.10 5.78 -2.90
N LYS A 22 -8.04 6.32 -4.12
CA LYS A 22 -8.72 5.72 -5.29
C LYS A 22 -8.18 4.33 -5.60
N ALA A 23 -6.86 4.17 -5.59
CA ALA A 23 -6.19 2.91 -5.81
C ALA A 23 -6.53 1.87 -4.74
N TYR A 24 -6.45 2.25 -3.46
CA TYR A 24 -6.82 1.39 -2.33
C TYR A 24 -8.25 0.86 -2.49
N ARG A 25 -9.20 1.73 -2.80
CA ARG A 25 -10.61 1.37 -2.96
C ARG A 25 -10.83 0.40 -4.13
N LYS A 26 -10.13 0.63 -5.25
CA LYS A 26 -10.19 -0.23 -6.45
C LYS A 26 -9.59 -1.61 -6.18
N LEU A 27 -8.48 -1.67 -5.45
CA LEU A 27 -7.80 -2.92 -5.11
C LEU A 27 -8.55 -3.71 -4.03
N ALA A 28 -9.13 -3.04 -3.04
CA ALA A 28 -9.98 -3.66 -2.02
C ALA A 28 -11.18 -4.38 -2.64
N MET A 29 -11.84 -3.76 -3.63
CA MET A 29 -12.91 -4.41 -4.39
C MET A 29 -12.41 -5.57 -5.26
N LYS A 30 -11.19 -5.46 -5.82
CA LYS A 30 -10.59 -6.49 -6.66
C LYS A 30 -10.18 -7.72 -5.87
N TRP A 31 -9.67 -7.53 -4.66
CA TRP A 31 -9.23 -8.60 -3.75
C TRP A 31 -10.29 -8.93 -2.69
N HIS A 32 -11.54 -8.52 -2.88
CA HIS A 32 -12.60 -8.86 -1.93
C HIS A 32 -12.83 -10.38 -1.91
N PRO A 33 -12.97 -11.03 -0.74
CA PRO A 33 -13.15 -12.48 -0.62
C PRO A 33 -14.46 -12.97 -1.28
N ASP A 34 -15.45 -12.09 -1.41
CA ASP A 34 -16.71 -12.36 -2.10
C ASP A 34 -16.54 -12.56 -3.62
N LYS A 35 -15.62 -11.80 -4.24
CA LYS A 35 -15.29 -11.93 -5.68
C LYS A 35 -14.19 -12.93 -5.98
N ASN A 36 -13.46 -13.38 -4.95
CA ASN A 36 -12.36 -14.35 -5.08
C ASN A 36 -12.58 -15.56 -4.17
N PRO A 37 -13.63 -16.38 -4.43
CA PRO A 37 -13.91 -17.56 -3.62
C PRO A 37 -12.77 -18.58 -3.62
N ASN A 38 -12.01 -18.69 -4.72
CA ASN A 38 -10.91 -19.64 -4.88
C ASN A 38 -9.53 -19.10 -4.42
N ASN A 39 -9.35 -17.78 -4.35
CA ASN A 39 -8.04 -17.16 -4.14
C ASN A 39 -7.96 -16.36 -2.82
N LYS A 40 -8.70 -16.79 -1.79
CA LYS A 40 -8.78 -16.09 -0.50
C LYS A 40 -7.42 -15.82 0.15
N LYS A 41 -6.48 -16.78 0.08
CA LYS A 41 -5.13 -16.62 0.65
C LYS A 41 -4.31 -15.54 -0.07
N GLU A 42 -4.32 -15.54 -1.40
CA GLU A 42 -3.64 -14.50 -2.18
C GLU A 42 -4.31 -13.13 -2.00
N ALA A 43 -5.64 -13.12 -1.96
CA ALA A 43 -6.43 -11.92 -1.70
C ALA A 43 -6.08 -11.29 -0.36
N GLU A 44 -6.00 -12.09 0.71
CA GLU A 44 -5.60 -11.62 2.03
C GLU A 44 -4.16 -11.09 2.06
N ALA A 45 -3.22 -11.82 1.44
CA ALA A 45 -1.82 -11.39 1.36
C ALA A 45 -1.68 -10.05 0.62
N LYS A 46 -2.35 -9.92 -0.55
CA LYS A 46 -2.37 -8.68 -1.33
C LYS A 46 -3.05 -7.56 -0.58
N PHE A 47 -4.20 -7.82 0.06
CA PHE A 47 -4.93 -6.84 0.83
C PHE A 47 -4.07 -6.28 1.98
N LYS A 48 -3.34 -7.15 2.69
CA LYS A 48 -2.41 -6.75 3.75
C LYS A 48 -1.29 -5.84 3.22
N GLN A 49 -0.68 -6.21 2.09
CA GLN A 49 0.34 -5.38 1.43
C GLN A 49 -0.21 -4.02 0.98
N ILE A 50 -1.41 -3.99 0.42
CA ILE A 50 -2.09 -2.77 -0.05
C ILE A 50 -2.41 -1.83 1.12
N SER A 51 -2.89 -2.39 2.24
CA SER A 51 -3.20 -1.60 3.43
C SER A 51 -1.94 -1.04 4.08
N GLU A 52 -0.86 -1.81 4.17
CA GLU A 52 0.44 -1.35 4.68
C GLU A 52 1.05 -0.27 3.77
N ALA A 53 1.00 -0.48 2.45
CA ALA A 53 1.43 0.51 1.48
C ALA A 53 0.66 1.83 1.60
N TYR A 54 -0.66 1.76 1.77
CA TYR A 54 -1.51 2.94 1.91
C TYR A 54 -1.21 3.67 3.22
N ASP A 55 -1.06 2.95 4.33
CA ASP A 55 -0.74 3.53 5.65
C ASP A 55 0.63 4.24 5.65
N VAL A 56 1.63 3.68 4.97
CA VAL A 56 2.97 4.28 4.85
C VAL A 56 2.95 5.51 3.91
N LEU A 57 2.22 5.45 2.80
CA LEU A 57 2.21 6.53 1.80
C LEU A 57 1.22 7.66 2.15
N SER A 58 0.12 7.35 2.82
CA SER A 58 -0.92 8.32 3.22
C SER A 58 -0.56 9.09 4.48
N ASP A 59 0.44 8.65 5.24
CA ASP A 59 0.89 9.34 6.45
C ASP A 59 2.16 10.17 6.17
N PRO A 60 2.06 11.52 6.08
CA PRO A 60 3.19 12.39 5.82
C PRO A 60 4.19 12.44 6.99
N GLN A 61 3.83 11.93 8.17
CA GLN A 61 4.64 11.98 9.39
C GLN A 61 5.52 10.72 9.52
N ARG A 62 5.04 9.55 9.10
CA ARG A 62 5.81 8.29 9.08
C ARG A 62 6.95 8.29 8.09
N GLY A 63 6.77 8.89 6.91
CA GLY A 63 7.84 9.04 5.91
C GLY A 63 9.07 9.79 6.46
N ARG A 64 8.86 10.74 7.39
CA ARG A 64 9.93 11.49 8.04
C ARG A 64 10.72 10.67 9.06
N PHE A 65 10.08 9.70 9.73
CA PHE A 65 10.76 8.84 10.70
C PHE A 65 11.65 7.80 10.02
N MET A 66 11.22 7.23 8.89
CA MET A 66 11.98 6.19 8.19
C MET A 66 13.24 6.71 7.50
N ILE A 67 13.26 7.98 7.08
CA ILE A 67 14.47 8.60 6.48
C ILE A 67 15.46 9.08 7.56
N SER A 68 15.00 9.26 8.81
CA SER A 68 15.82 9.85 9.88
C SER A 68 16.49 8.85 10.82
N SER A 69 16.34 7.53 10.61
CA SER A 69 16.97 6.51 11.46
C SER A 69 18.26 5.89 10.87
N ALA A 70 18.95 6.61 9.98
CA ALA A 70 20.27 6.22 9.46
C ALA A 70 21.40 7.17 9.87
N ARG A 71 21.19 8.06 10.84
CA ARG A 71 22.26 8.95 11.32
C ARG A 71 22.09 9.35 12.79
N LYS A 72 22.32 8.43 13.72
CA LYS A 72 22.85 8.80 15.04
C LYS A 72 23.59 7.62 15.69
N VAL A 73 24.87 7.91 15.95
CA VAL A 73 25.92 7.21 16.73
C VAL A 73 26.41 5.85 16.24
#